data_AF-A0A2V4DTF6-F1
#
_entry.id   AF-A0A2V4DTF6-F1
#
_cell.length_a   1.000
_cell.length_b   1.000
_cell.length_c   1.000
_cell.angle_alpha   90.00
_cell.angle_beta   90.00
_cell.angle_gamma   90.00
#
_symmetry.space_group_name_H-M   'P 1'
#
loop_
_entity.id
_entity.type
_entity.pdbx_description
1 polymer ?
#
loop_
_entity_poly.entity_id
_entity_poly.type
_entity_poly.pdbx_seq_one_letter_code
_entity_poly.pdbx_strand_id
1 'polypeptide(L)' 'MSSETVMKWIEAGKSIATDPTIKVLCPVCQKTYLQVTDISNENNPSEIERQMLCNKCGAFNALRLTR' A
#
# COMPACT_ATOMS: atom_id res chain seq x y z
N MET A 1 4.91 -13.88 9.21
CA MET A 1 4.89 -13.47 7.78
C MET A 1 6.12 -14.09 7.12
N SER A 2 6.00 -14.72 5.95
CA SER A 2 7.18 -15.34 5.29
C SER A 2 8.06 -14.28 4.64
N SER A 3 9.34 -14.62 4.41
CA SER A 3 10.29 -13.75 3.69
C SER A 3 9.75 -13.35 2.31
N GLU A 4 9.11 -14.27 1.59
CA GLU A 4 8.50 -14.00 0.29
C GLU A 4 7.37 -12.97 0.36
N THR A 5 6.46 -13.08 1.34
CA THR A 5 5.37 -12.10 1.52
C THR A 5 5.92 -10.71 1.85
N VAL A 6 7.00 -10.63 2.64
CA VAL A 6 7.68 -9.36 2.94
C VAL A 6 8.23 -8.73 1.67
N MET A 7 8.92 -9.49 0.82
CA MET A 7 9.47 -8.97 -0.44
C MET A 7 8.38 -8.45 -1.39
N LYS A 8 7.27 -9.18 -1.52
CA LYS A 8 6.11 -8.72 -2.32
C LYS A 8 5.52 -7.43 -1.80
N TRP A 9 5.48 -7.21 -0.49
CA TRP A 9 5.04 -5.94 0.09
C TRP A 9 6.01 -4.80 -0.21
N ILE A 10 7.32 -5.06 -0.16
CA ILE A 10 8.34 -4.05 -0.52
C ILE A 10 8.18 -3.64 -1.98
N GLU A 11 8.01 -4.60 -2.89
CA GLU A 11 7.79 -4.33 -4.32
C GLU A 11 6.48 -3.57 -4.56
N ALA A 12 5.39 -4.03 -3.95
CA ALA A 12 4.09 -3.35 -4.00
C ALA A 12 4.20 -1.89 -3.53
N GLY A 13 4.84 -1.67 -2.38
CA GLY A 13 5.05 -0.33 -1.83
C GLY A 13 5.84 0.59 -2.75
N LYS A 14 6.92 0.09 -3.38
CA LYS A 14 7.72 0.87 -4.34
C LYS A 14 6.91 1.28 -5.58
N SER A 15 6.16 0.34 -6.16
CA SER A 15 5.30 0.62 -7.31
C SER A 15 4.21 1.64 -6.96
N ILE A 16 3.50 1.42 -5.85
CA ILE A 16 2.39 2.28 -5.41
C ILE A 16 2.87 3.66 -4.93
N ALA A 17 4.09 3.77 -4.38
CA ALA A 17 4.70 5.06 -4.05
C ALA A 17 4.88 5.93 -5.30
N THR A 18 5.31 5.31 -6.40
CA THR A 18 5.58 5.98 -7.68
C THR A 18 4.30 6.32 -8.43
N ASP A 19 3.37 5.38 -8.50
CA ASP A 19 2.06 5.54 -9.15
C ASP A 19 0.95 4.92 -8.29
N PRO A 20 0.12 5.72 -7.59
CA PRO A 20 -0.97 5.20 -6.76
C PRO A 20 -2.08 4.50 -7.55
N THR A 21 -2.13 4.66 -8.88
CA THR A 21 -3.18 4.08 -9.73
C THR A 21 -2.85 2.67 -10.20
N ILE A 22 -1.61 2.21 -9.98
CA ILE A 22 -1.16 0.89 -10.40
C ILE A 22 -1.90 -0.24 -9.66
N LYS A 23 -2.32 -1.26 -10.41
CA LYS A 23 -3.00 -2.42 -9.87
C LYS A 23 -2.00 -3.46 -9.38
N VAL A 24 -1.85 -3.60 -8.07
CA VAL A 24 -1.00 -4.62 -7.45
C VAL A 24 -1.86 -5.68 -6.77
N LEU A 25 -1.65 -6.96 -7.11
CA LEU A 25 -2.32 -8.07 -6.44
C LEU A 25 -1.91 -8.13 -4.97
N CYS A 26 -2.84 -8.48 -4.09
CA CYS A 26 -2.58 -8.63 -2.67
C CYS A 26 -1.38 -9.58 -2.42
N PRO A 27 -0.29 -9.09 -1.78
CA PRO A 27 0.90 -9.89 -1.50
C PRO A 27 0.66 -11.13 -0.62
N VAL A 28 -0.47 -11.17 0.09
CA VAL A 28 -0.84 -12.24 1.01
C VAL A 28 -1.73 -13.28 0.32
N CYS A 29 -2.93 -12.88 -0.13
CA CYS A 29 -3.90 -13.84 -0.65
C CYS A 29 -3.91 -13.97 -2.18
N GLN A 30 -3.27 -13.04 -2.91
CA GLN A 30 -3.16 -13.02 -4.38
C GLN A 30 -4.50 -13.13 -5.15
N LYS A 31 -5.63 -12.80 -4.51
CA LYS A 31 -6.98 -13.01 -5.07
C LYS A 31 -7.69 -11.73 -5.55
N THR A 32 -7.19 -10.56 -5.18
CA THR A 32 -7.75 -9.25 -5.54
C THR A 32 -6.63 -8.22 -5.54
N TYR A 33 -6.86 -7.08 -6.20
CA TYR A 33 -5.95 -5.95 -6.17
C TYR A 33 -6.10 -5.17 -4.85
N LEU A 34 -5.02 -4.54 -4.41
CA LEU A 34 -5.03 -3.62 -3.28
C LEU A 34 -5.87 -2.38 -3.62
N GLN A 35 -6.70 -1.96 -2.67
CA GLN A 35 -7.31 -0.64 -2.68
C GLN A 35 -6.30 0.35 -2.10
N VAL A 36 -6.08 1.46 -2.82
CA VAL A 36 -5.14 2.51 -2.42
C VAL A 36 -5.91 3.78 -2.09
N THR A 37 -5.65 4.33 -0.90
CA THR A 37 -6.30 5.56 -0.42
C THR A 37 -5.25 6.47 0.19
N ASP A 38 -5.25 7.74 -0.21
CA ASP A 38 -4.38 8.75 0.39
C ASP A 38 -5.14 9.52 1.47
N ILE A 39 -4.55 9.63 2.64
CA ILE A 39 -5.04 10.43 3.77
C ILE A 39 -4.03 11.54 4.01
N SER A 40 -4.47 12.80 3.93
CA SER A 40 -3.60 13.94 4.25
C SER A 40 -3.38 14.03 5.75
N ASN A 41 -2.16 14.32 6.18
CA ASN A 41 -1.87 14.56 7.60
C ASN A 41 -2.31 15.99 7.97
N GLU A 42 -3.33 16.12 8.82
CA GLU A 42 -3.86 17.42 9.25
C GLU A 42 -2.84 18.30 10.00
N ASN A 43 -1.89 17.66 10.69
CA ASN A 43 -0.83 18.36 11.43
C ASN A 43 0.38 18.71 10.55
N ASN A 44 0.51 18.04 9.40
CA ASN A 44 1.59 18.28 8.44
C ASN A 44 1.08 18.13 6.99
N PRO A 45 0.56 19.19 6.37
CA PRO A 45 -0.04 19.12 5.03
C PRO A 45 0.90 18.68 3.90
N SER A 46 2.22 18.72 4.13
CA SER A 46 3.21 18.18 3.18
C SER A 46 3.26 16.65 3.19
N GLU A 47 2.62 16.02 4.15
CA GLU A 47 2.68 14.59 4.40
C GLU A 47 1.35 13.91 4.09
N ILE A 48 1.44 12.75 3.46
CA ILE A 48 0.31 11.87 3.19
C ILE A 48 0.59 10.47 3.72
N GLU A 49 -0.43 9.83 4.29
CA GLU A 49 -0.46 8.39 4.53
C GLU A 49 -1.18 7.72 3.36
N ARG A 50 -0.45 6.93 2.58
CA ARG A 50 -1.00 6.11 1.50
C ARG A 50 -1.28 4.71 2.03
N GLN A 51 -2.55 4.43 2.27
CA GLN A 51 -3.04 3.15 2.75
C GLN A 51 -3.23 2.16 1.60
N MET A 52 -2.86 0.90 1.84
CA MET A 52 -3.01 -0.22 0.90
C MET A 52 -3.78 -1.35 1.58
N LEU A 53 -5.04 -1.57 1.18
CA LEU A 53 -5.95 -2.52 1.81
C LEU A 53 -6.39 -3.62 0.85
N CYS A 54 -6.37 -4.86 1.30
CA CYS A 54 -7.03 -5.98 0.63
C CYS A 54 -8.43 -6.19 1.21
N ASN A 55 -9.47 -5.86 0.44
CA ASN A 55 -10.87 -6.07 0.83
C ASN A 55 -11.29 -7.54 0.99
N LYS A 56 -10.46 -8.50 0.57
CA LYS A 56 -10.77 -9.94 0.67
C LYS A 56 -10.19 -10.64 1.89
N CYS A 57 -8.94 -10.33 2.27
CA CYS A 57 -8.27 -10.97 3.39
C CYS A 57 -7.90 -10.01 4.52
N GLY A 58 -8.26 -8.72 4.41
CA GLY A 58 -7.98 -7.70 5.41
C GLY A 58 -6.49 -7.31 5.53
N ALA A 59 -5.62 -7.82 4.65
CA ALA A 59 -4.21 -7.47 4.70
C ALA A 59 -4.04 -5.98 4.40
N PHE A 60 -3.26 -5.31 5.23
CA PHE A 60 -3.11 -3.87 5.24
C PHE A 60 -1.65 -3.49 5.40
N ASN A 61 -1.22 -2.46 4.70
CA ASN A 61 0.03 -1.77 4.94
C ASN A 61 -0.10 -0.31 4.49
N ALA A 62 0.76 0.58 4.97
CA ALA A 62 0.71 2.00 4.61
C ALA A 62 2.11 2.56 4.34
N LEU A 63 2.16 3.59 3.50
CA LEU A 63 3.36 4.38 3.24
C LEU A 63 3.15 5.77 3.81
N ARG A 64 4.15 6.29 4.51
CA ARG A 64 4.21 7.69 4.89
C ARG A 64 5.07 8.42 3.85
N LEU A 65 4.47 9.33 3.10
CA LEU A 65 5.13 10.05 2.02
C LEU A 65 5.14 11.53 2.35
N THR A 66 6.26 12.19 2.05
CA THR A 66 6.41 13.64 2.10
C THR A 66 6.51 14.17 0.68
N ARG A 67 5.73 15.20 0.34
CA ARG A 67 5.79 15.91 -0.94
C ARG A 67 6.95 16.88 -1.00
#